data_AF-A0A1R1XQD2-F1
#
_entry.id   AF-A0A1R1XQD2-F1
#
_cell.length_a   1.000
_cell.length_b   1.000
_cell.length_c   1.000
_cell.angle_alpha   90.00
_cell.angle_beta   90.00
_cell.angle_gamma   90.00
#
_symmetry.space_group_name_H-M   'P 1'
#
loop_
_entity.id
_entity.type
_entity.pdbx_description
1 polymer ?
#
loop_
_entity_poly.entity_id
_entity_poly.type
_entity_poly.pdbx_seq_one_letter_code
_entity_poly.pdbx_strand_id
1 'polypeptide(L)'
;MIKGVYDAPKIAVIVGNEVSNLTKYLCGVWQGYPASLILYNFYINDIFEGVRGVCVPGLTSRIPGLLFADDAVLLAESSAD
;
A
#
# COMPACT_ATOMS: atom_id res chain seq x y z
N MET A 1 0.87 3.46 -20.40
CA MET A 1 1.91 2.45 -20.08
C MET A 1 1.43 1.49 -18.99
N ILE A 2 1.13 1.94 -17.76
CA ILE A 2 0.66 1.07 -16.65
C ILE A 2 -0.61 0.27 -16.97
N LYS A 3 -1.61 0.90 -17.57
CA LYS A 3 -2.87 0.23 -17.97
C LYS A 3 -2.65 -0.98 -18.90
N GLY A 4 -1.62 -0.94 -19.74
CA GLY A 4 -1.29 -2.06 -20.64
C GLY A 4 -0.57 -3.22 -19.93
N VAL A 5 0.15 -2.95 -18.84
CA VAL A 5 0.78 -3.99 -18.00
C VAL A 5 -0.28 -4.79 -17.24
N TYR A 6 -1.38 -4.13 -16.86
CA TYR A 6 -2.50 -4.70 -16.13
C TYR A 6 -3.74 -4.96 -17.02
N ASP A 7 -3.52 -5.16 -18.32
CA ASP A 7 -4.62 -5.57 -19.21
C ASP A 7 -4.91 -7.06 -19.04
N ALA A 8 -6.16 -7.39 -18.70
CA ALA A 8 -6.66 -8.75 -18.47
C ALA A 8 -5.68 -9.69 -17.70
N PRO A 9 -5.17 -9.29 -16.51
CA PRO A 9 -4.16 -10.06 -15.81
C PRO A 9 -4.73 -11.41 -15.35
N LYS A 10 -3.88 -12.43 -15.30
CA LYS A 10 -4.24 -13.79 -14.88
C LYS A 10 -3.30 -14.28 -13.79
N ILE A 11 -3.79 -15.17 -12.93
CA ILE A 11 -3.04 -15.79 -11.84
C ILE A 11 -3.29 -17.29 -11.81
N ALA A 12 -2.30 -18.06 -11.36
CA ALA A 12 -2.43 -19.46 -10.97
C ALA A 12 -1.77 -19.65 -9.60
N VAL A 13 -2.23 -20.64 -8.84
CA VAL A 13 -1.72 -20.95 -7.50
C VAL A 13 -1.01 -22.30 -7.54
N ILE A 14 0.13 -22.39 -6.87
CA ILE A 14 0.86 -23.64 -6.68
C ILE A 14 0.55 -24.17 -5.28
N VAL A 15 0.08 -25.42 -5.20
CA VAL A 15 -0.21 -26.12 -3.93
C VAL A 15 0.53 -27.45 -3.96
N GLY A 16 1.59 -27.58 -3.16
CA GLY A 16 2.50 -28.73 -3.24
C GLY A 16 3.18 -28.77 -4.62
N ASN A 17 2.97 -29.85 -5.37
CA ASN A 17 3.50 -30.04 -6.72
C ASN A 17 2.47 -29.76 -7.84
N GLU A 18 1.25 -29.33 -7.50
CA GLU A 18 0.20 -29.06 -8.48
C GLU A 18 0.02 -27.55 -8.72
N VAL A 19 -0.29 -27.19 -9.97
CA VAL A 19 -0.57 -25.82 -10.39
C VAL A 19 -2.04 -25.72 -10.80
N SER A 20 -2.76 -24.73 -10.29
CA SER A 20 -4.16 -24.50 -10.65
C SER A 20 -4.32 -24.04 -12.10
N ASN A 21 -5.54 -24.12 -12.62
CA ASN A 21 -5.89 -23.42 -13.86
C ASN A 21 -5.68 -21.90 -13.71
N LEU A 22 -5.36 -21.24 -14.82
CA LEU A 22 -5.27 -19.78 -14.89
C LEU A 22 -6.66 -19.16 -14.68
N THR A 23 -6.75 -18.21 -13.75
CA THR A 23 -7.96 -17.42 -13.50
C THR A 23 -7.69 -15.93 -13.64
N LYS A 24 -8.74 -15.12 -13.80
CA LYS A 24 -8.61 -13.66 -13.88
C LYS A 24 -8.13 -13.09 -12.54
N TYR A 25 -7.14 -12.21 -12.59
CA TYR A 25 -6.68 -11.43 -11.45
C TYR A 25 -7.45 -10.11 -11.40
N LEU A 26 -8.32 -9.93 -10.42
CA LEU A 26 -9.29 -8.83 -10.44
C LEU A 26 -8.87 -7.60 -9.63
N CYS A 27 -7.94 -7.76 -8.69
CA CYS A 27 -7.61 -6.72 -7.72
C CYS A 27 -6.16 -6.83 -7.28
N GLY A 28 -5.52 -5.69 -7.03
CA GLY A 28 -4.17 -5.59 -6.49
C GLY A 28 -3.09 -5.41 -7.54
N VAL A 29 -1.86 -5.38 -7.06
CA VAL A 29 -0.64 -5.33 -7.86
C VAL A 29 0.09 -6.67 -7.76
N TRP A 30 0.86 -7.06 -8.77
CA TRP A 30 1.56 -8.34 -8.75
C TRP A 30 2.74 -8.33 -7.78
N GLN A 31 2.70 -9.17 -6.75
CA GLN A 31 3.83 -9.34 -5.84
C GLN A 31 5.06 -9.82 -6.63
N GLY A 32 6.21 -9.19 -6.38
CA GLY A 32 7.46 -9.48 -7.09
C GLY A 32 7.61 -8.81 -8.45
N TYR A 33 6.58 -8.14 -8.99
CA TYR A 33 6.75 -7.32 -10.18
C TYR A 33 7.41 -5.97 -9.81
N PRO A 34 8.48 -5.55 -10.50
CA PRO A 34 9.27 -4.38 -10.10
C PRO A 34 8.47 -3.08 -9.94
N ALA A 35 7.43 -2.87 -10.76
CA ALA A 35 6.62 -1.65 -10.68
C ALA A 35 5.48 -1.73 -9.66
N SER A 36 5.19 -2.90 -9.08
CA SER A 36 4.07 -3.05 -8.14
C SER A 36 4.28 -2.25 -6.86
N LEU A 37 5.53 -2.16 -6.38
CA LEU A 37 5.85 -1.42 -5.17
C LEU A 37 5.50 0.06 -5.29
N ILE A 38 5.89 0.71 -6.40
CA ILE A 38 5.62 2.13 -6.61
C ILE A 38 4.12 2.40 -6.83
N LEU A 39 3.41 1.49 -7.52
CA LEU A 39 1.96 1.58 -7.71
C LEU A 39 1.21 1.46 -6.38
N TYR A 40 1.63 0.52 -5.53
CA TYR A 40 1.07 0.35 -4.20
C TYR A 40 1.31 1.59 -3.34
N ASN A 41 2.53 2.14 -3.36
CA ASN A 41 2.85 3.36 -2.64
C ASN A 41 1.97 4.54 -3.07
N PHE A 42 1.73 4.72 -4.38
CA PHE A 42 0.80 5.75 -4.86
C PHE A 42 -0.64 5.53 -4.36
N TYR A 43 -1.09 4.29 -4.27
CA TYR A 43 -2.43 3.94 -3.79
C TYR A 43 -2.64 4.24 -2.30
N ILE A 44 -1.59 4.12 -1.46
CA ILE A 44 -1.67 4.35 -0.01
C ILE A 44 -1.24 5.76 0.42
N ASN A 45 -0.77 6.61 -0.50
CA ASN A 45 -0.17 7.91 -0.17
C ASN A 45 -1.12 8.86 0.57
N ASP A 46 -2.42 8.70 0.39
CA ASP A 46 -3.48 9.52 0.98
C ASP A 46 -4.16 8.86 2.18
N ILE A 47 -3.67 7.70 2.66
CA ILE A 47 -4.29 6.96 3.77
C ILE A 47 -4.40 7.77 5.07
N PHE A 48 -3.57 8.80 5.24
CA PHE A 48 -3.58 9.71 6.38
C PHE A 48 -4.30 11.04 6.11
N GLU A 49 -4.96 11.19 4.96
CA GLU A 49 -5.73 12.38 4.65
C GLU A 49 -6.82 12.60 5.73
N GLY A 50 -6.87 13.80 6.30
CA GLY A 50 -7.79 14.16 7.37
C GLY A 50 -7.36 13.79 8.79
N VAL A 51 -6.25 13.07 8.98
CA VAL A 51 -5.70 12.78 10.32
C VAL A 51 -4.95 14.00 10.88
N ARG A 52 -5.29 14.42 12.10
CA ARG A 52 -4.69 15.62 12.76
C ARG A 52 -3.18 15.47 13.01
N GLY A 53 -2.74 14.28 13.39
CA GLY A 53 -1.35 14.00 13.74
C GLY A 53 -0.84 14.69 15.00
N VAL A 54 0.48 14.60 15.20
CA VAL A 54 1.20 15.18 16.35
C VAL A 54 2.07 16.36 15.93
N CYS A 55 2.24 17.33 16.83
CA CYS A 55 3.28 18.35 16.69
C CYS A 55 4.66 17.74 16.98
N VAL A 56 5.60 17.88 16.04
CA VAL A 56 6.98 17.42 16.21
C VAL A 56 7.89 18.66 16.31
N PRO A 57 8.68 18.82 17.39
CA PRO A 57 9.61 19.94 17.51
C PRO A 57 10.54 20.02 16.30
N GLY A 58 10.62 21.21 15.67
CA GLY A 58 11.43 21.46 14.48
C GLY A 58 10.73 21.22 13.14
N LEU A 59 9.51 20.68 13.13
CA LEU A 59 8.67 20.60 11.93
C LEU A 59 7.53 21.62 12.01
N THR A 60 7.22 22.24 10.87
CA THR A 60 6.11 23.20 10.74
C THR A 60 4.77 22.51 10.50
N SER A 61 4.79 21.31 9.91
CA SER A 61 3.62 20.48 9.71
C SER A 61 3.44 19.46 10.83
N ARG A 62 2.19 19.09 11.10
CA ARG A 62 1.87 17.97 11.99
C ARG A 62 2.09 16.65 11.25
N ILE A 63 2.55 15.64 11.98
CA ILE A 63 2.82 14.31 11.42
C ILE A 63 1.65 13.38 11.78
N PRO A 64 0.83 12.94 10.80
CA PRO A 64 -0.34 12.10 11.07
C PRO A 64 0.03 10.66 11.44
N GLY A 65 1.15 10.18 10.91
CA GLY A 65 1.53 8.79 11.05
C GLY A 65 2.79 8.45 10.27
N LEU A 66 3.17 7.18 10.28
CA LEU A 66 4.28 6.60 9.54
C LEU A 66 3.76 5.44 8.67
N LEU A 67 4.26 5.33 7.45
CA LEU A 67 3.96 4.22 6.54
C LEU A 67 5.24 3.51 6.16
N PHE A 68 5.20 2.18 6.18
CA PHE A 68 6.25 1.35 5.62
C PHE A 68 5.64 0.09 5.02
N ALA A 69 5.74 -0.08 3.70
CA ALA A 69 5.08 -1.16 2.98
C ALA A 69 3.58 -1.24 3.35
N ASP A 70 3.13 -2.34 3.95
CA ASP A 70 1.77 -2.56 4.42
C ASP A 70 1.51 -2.11 5.88
N ASP A 71 2.56 -1.72 6.61
CA ASP A 71 2.45 -1.25 7.99
C ASP A 71 2.15 0.26 8.06
N ALA A 72 1.14 0.60 8.87
CA ALA A 72 0.76 1.98 9.17
C ALA A 72 0.70 2.23 10.67
N VAL A 73 1.31 3.31 11.12
CA VAL A 73 1.26 3.78 12.51
C VAL A 73 0.58 5.14 12.54
N LEU A 74 -0.50 5.27 13.31
CA LEU A 74 -1.13 6.57 13.58
C LEU A 74 -0.52 7.23 14.82
N LEU A 75 -0.29 8.53 14.73
CA LEU A 75 0.22 9.33 15.84
C LEU A 75 -0.88 10.27 16.35
N ALA A 76 -1.05 10.30 17.67
CA ALA A 76 -1.98 11.20 18.34
C ALA A 76 -1.32 11.79 19.59
N GLU A 77 -1.69 13.02 19.93
CA GLU A 77 -1.28 13.64 21.19
C GLU A 77 -2.00 12.96 22.35
N SER A 78 -1.30 12.87 23.48
CA SER A 78 -1.92 12.38 24.71
C SER A 78 -3.00 13.35 25.16
N SER A 79 -4.09 12.85 25.76
CA SER A 79 -5.13 13.73 26.34
C SER A 79 -4.66 14.50 27.57
N ALA A 80 -3.47 14.17 28.09
CA ALA A 80 -2.88 14.81 29.26
C ALA A 80 -2.02 16.04 28.92
N ASP A 81 -1.79 16.31 27.63
CA ASP A 81 -1.10 17.49 27.11
C ASP A 81 -2.09 18.60 26.70
#